data_AF-A0A965MTA7-F1
#
_entry.id   AF-A0A965MTA7-F1
#
_cell.length_a   1.000
_cell.length_b   1.000
_cell.length_c   1.000
_cell.angle_alpha   90.00
_cell.angle_beta   90.00
_cell.angle_gamma   90.00
#
_symmetry.space_group_name_H-M   'P 1'
#
loop_
_entity.id
_entity.type
_entity.pdbx_description
1 polymer ?
#
loop_
_entity_poly.entity_id
_entity_poly.type
_entity_poly.pdbx_seq_one_letter_code
_entity_poly.pdbx_strand_id
1 'polypeptide(L)'
;MADGTLQLSNTDKAVLDVLWDSAGRVLGRGTILRQAGLDNCVARRCDSAIVNLRRVLGTDAIVTVRRRGWMLTDDGLSRAIDMFGIRPVKRDSL
;
A
#
# COMPACT_ATOMS: atom_id res chain seq x y z
N MET A 1 10.07 -5.29 22.80
CA MET A 1 10.31 -5.28 21.35
C MET A 1 9.07 -5.86 20.72
N ALA A 2 8.23 -5.06 20.07
CA ALA A 2 7.02 -5.59 19.46
C ALA A 2 7.43 -6.32 18.18
N ASP A 3 7.61 -7.64 18.27
CA ASP A 3 7.41 -8.54 17.13
C ASP A 3 5.92 -8.55 16.80
N GLY A 4 5.47 -7.41 16.29
CA GLY A 4 4.15 -7.26 15.72
C GLY A 4 4.32 -7.53 14.24
N THR A 5 4.22 -8.80 13.83
CA THR A 5 3.77 -9.15 12.48
C THR A 5 2.40 -8.53 12.28
N LEU A 6 2.38 -7.22 11.99
CA LEU A 6 1.21 -6.43 11.68
C LEU A 6 0.59 -7.06 10.44
N GLN A 7 -0.40 -7.91 10.67
CA GLN A 7 -1.11 -8.62 9.61
C GLN A 7 -1.77 -7.58 8.72
N LEU A 8 -1.30 -7.48 7.47
CA LEU A 8 -1.92 -6.63 6.47
C LEU A 8 -3.33 -7.15 6.19
N SER A 9 -4.32 -6.27 6.34
CA SER A 9 -5.69 -6.55 5.93
C SER A 9 -5.78 -6.71 4.40
N ASN A 10 -6.89 -7.24 3.90
CA ASN A 10 -7.11 -7.32 2.44
C ASN A 10 -7.11 -5.92 1.79
N THR A 11 -7.53 -4.88 2.51
CA THR A 11 -7.44 -3.50 2.01
C THR A 11 -5.99 -3.04 1.93
N ASP A 12 -5.17 -3.33 2.94
CA ASP A 12 -3.76 -2.95 2.95
C ASP A 12 -3.00 -3.66 1.83
N LYS A 13 -3.27 -4.95 1.61
CA LYS A 13 -2.70 -5.74 0.51
C LYS A 13 -3.12 -5.18 -0.86
N ALA A 14 -4.39 -4.86 -1.06
CA ALA A 14 -4.87 -4.30 -2.32
C ALA A 14 -4.28 -2.90 -2.62
N VAL A 15 -4.12 -2.06 -1.59
CA VAL A 15 -3.45 -0.76 -1.74
C VAL A 15 -1.96 -0.94 -2.04
N LEU A 16 -1.28 -1.86 -1.34
CA LEU A 16 0.12 -2.17 -1.60
C LEU A 16 0.33 -2.71 -3.01
N ASP A 17 -0.56 -3.58 -3.49
CA ASP A 17 -0.50 -4.17 -4.84
C ASP A 17 -0.51 -3.09 -5.94
N VAL A 18 -1.40 -2.11 -5.81
CA VAL A 18 -1.49 -0.97 -6.73
C VAL A 18 -0.24 -0.09 -6.68
N LEU A 19 0.24 0.20 -5.47
CA LEU A 19 1.45 1.00 -5.28
C LEU A 19 2.70 0.29 -5.79
N TRP A 20 2.75 -1.04 -5.70
CA TRP A 20 3.82 -1.88 -6.22
C TRP A 20 3.87 -1.85 -7.74
N ASP A 21 2.72 -2.02 -8.40
CA ASP A 21 2.62 -1.96 -9.87
C ASP A 21 3.06 -0.60 -10.43
N SER A 22 2.86 0.45 -9.63
CA SER A 22 3.23 1.83 -9.96
C SER A 22 4.40 2.35 -9.11
N ALA A 23 5.33 1.49 -8.69
CA ALA A 23 6.48 1.91 -7.89
C ALA A 23 7.25 3.06 -8.57
N GLY A 24 7.70 4.03 -7.76
CA GLY A 24 8.32 5.26 -8.27
C GLY A 24 7.36 6.26 -8.94
N ARG A 25 6.04 6.00 -8.97
CA ARG A 25 5.02 6.92 -9.48
C ARG A 25 4.09 7.41 -8.38
N VAL A 26 3.62 8.64 -8.53
CA VAL A 26 2.66 9.25 -7.61
C VAL A 26 1.24 8.88 -8.03
N LEU A 27 0.53 8.14 -7.18
CA LEU A 27 -0.87 7.79 -7.37
C LEU A 27 -1.77 8.58 -6.43
N GLY A 28 -2.80 9.20 -7.01
CA GLY A 28 -3.86 9.87 -6.25
C GLY A 28 -4.81 8.90 -5.57
N ARG A 29 -5.48 9.35 -4.52
CA ARG A 29 -6.41 8.54 -3.73
C ARG A 29 -7.48 7.85 -4.59
N GLY A 30 -8.11 8.58 -5.50
CA GLY A 30 -9.15 8.03 -6.37
C GLY A 30 -8.61 6.95 -7.31
N THR A 31 -7.40 7.14 -7.85
CA THR A 31 -6.72 6.15 -8.68
C THR A 31 -6.42 4.88 -7.90
N ILE A 32 -5.88 5.02 -6.67
CA ILE A 32 -5.59 3.89 -5.79
C ILE A 32 -6.87 3.12 -5.49
N LEU A 33 -7.93 3.79 -5.04
CA LEU A 33 -9.20 3.15 -4.72
C LEU A 33 -9.79 2.41 -5.93
N ARG A 34 -9.78 3.04 -7.11
CA ARG A 34 -10.29 2.43 -8.34
C ARG A 34 -9.49 1.20 -8.76
N GLN A 35 -8.16 1.29 -8.79
CA GLN A 35 -7.30 0.17 -9.19
C GLN A 35 -7.29 -0.96 -8.15
N ALA A 36 -7.42 -0.61 -6.86
CA ALA A 36 -7.55 -1.60 -5.80
C ALA A 36 -8.94 -2.27 -5.80
N GLY A 37 -9.89 -1.83 -6.64
CA GLY A 37 -11.30 -2.26 -6.64
C GLY A 37 -11.97 -2.02 -5.28
N LEU A 38 -11.68 -0.86 -4.69
CA LEU A 38 -12.19 -0.36 -3.42
C LEU A 38 -13.03 0.92 -3.64
N ASP A 39 -13.57 1.10 -4.83
CA ASP A 39 -14.39 2.26 -5.23
C ASP A 39 -15.61 2.48 -4.32
N ASN A 40 -16.18 1.41 -3.77
CA ASN A 40 -17.27 1.46 -2.78
C ASN A 40 -16.80 1.64 -1.33
N CYS A 41 -15.49 1.69 -1.07
CA CYS A 41 -14.95 1.88 0.27
C CYS A 41 -14.75 3.35 0.63
N VAL A 42 -14.96 3.66 1.92
CA VAL A 42 -14.73 5.01 2.47
C VAL A 42 -13.25 5.39 2.34
N ALA A 43 -12.97 6.60 1.85
CA ALA A 43 -11.63 7.18 1.70
C ALA A 43 -10.68 6.95 2.89
N ARG A 44 -11.24 6.97 4.11
CA ARG A 44 -10.51 6.69 5.36
C ARG A 44 -9.79 5.36 5.37
N ARG A 45 -10.32 4.32 4.70
CA ARG A 45 -9.67 3.01 4.62
C ARG A 45 -8.37 3.06 3.82
N CYS A 46 -8.32 3.85 2.75
CA CYS A 46 -7.09 4.08 2.00
C CYS A 46 -6.06 4.80 2.87
N ASP A 47 -6.45 5.87 3.56
CA ASP A 47 -5.52 6.61 4.43
C ASP A 47 -4.99 5.72 5.58
N SER A 48 -5.86 4.93 6.20
CA SER A 48 -5.47 3.93 7.22
C SER A 48 -4.52 2.87 6.67
N ALA A 49 -4.76 2.39 5.45
CA ALA A 49 -3.87 1.42 4.80
C ALA A 49 -2.47 1.99 4.59
N ILE A 50 -2.35 3.23 4.11
CA ILE A 50 -1.05 3.89 3.96
C ILE A 50 -0.31 4.00 5.30
N VAL A 51 -1.02 4.36 6.39
CA VAL A 51 -0.42 4.45 7.73
C VAL A 51 0.07 3.08 8.20
N ASN A 52 -0.71 2.01 8.00
CA ASN A 52 -0.30 0.66 8.37
C ASN A 52 0.88 0.16 7.54
N LEU A 53 0.87 0.39 6.22
CA LEU A 53 1.96 0.00 5.33
C LEU A 53 3.28 0.67 5.73
N ARG A 54 3.26 1.95 6.14
CA ARG A 54 4.43 2.63 6.71
C ARG A 54 4.92 2.04 8.03
N ARG A 55 4.02 1.53 8.87
CA ARG A 55 4.42 0.86 10.12
C ARG A 55 5.10 -0.48 9.84
N VAL A 56 4.68 -1.17 8.78
CA VAL A 56 5.18 -2.49 8.39
C VAL A 56 6.49 -2.39 7.60
N LEU A 57 6.53 -1.55 6.57
CA LEU A 57 7.66 -1.41 5.64
C LEU A 57 8.70 -0.37 6.11
N GLY A 58 8.32 0.46 7.08
CA GLY A 58 9.08 1.62 7.52
C GLY A 58 8.50 2.94 7.00
N THR A 59 8.71 4.00 7.77
CA THR A 59 8.08 5.31 7.53
C THR A 59 8.37 5.89 6.14
N ASP A 60 9.57 5.64 5.63
CA ASP A 60 10.07 6.17 4.34
C ASP A 60 9.74 5.30 3.13
N ALA A 61 9.13 4.12 3.34
CA ALA A 61 8.75 3.22 2.25
C ALA A 61 7.68 3.84 1.33
N ILE A 62 6.80 4.67 1.90
CA ILE A 62 5.75 5.37 1.15
C ILE A 62 5.87 6.87 1.43
N VAL A 63 6.10 7.67 0.40
CA VAL A 63 6.17 9.13 0.54
C VAL A 63 4.84 9.79 0.18
N THR A 64 4.47 10.81 0.97
CA THR A 64 3.29 11.64 0.66
C THR A 64 3.72 12.75 -0.29
N VAL A 65 3.12 12.82 -1.48
CA VAL A 65 3.27 13.95 -2.40
C VAL A 65 2.07 14.86 -2.23
N ARG A 66 2.29 16.01 -1.58
CA ARG A 66 1.24 16.94 -1.15
C ARG A 66 0.28 17.27 -2.31
N ARG A 67 -1.02 17.12 -2.06
CA ARG A 67 -2.13 17.32 -3.03
C ARG A 67 -2.12 16.42 -4.27
N ARG A 68 -1.16 15.51 -4.42
CA ARG A 68 -1.10 14.57 -5.56
C ARG A 68 -1.39 13.12 -5.15
N GLY A 69 -0.94 12.70 -3.96
CA GLY A 69 -1.20 11.37 -3.44
C GLY A 69 0.03 10.73 -2.80
N TRP A 70 0.26 9.46 -3.07
CA TRP A 70 1.34 8.67 -2.47
C TRP A 70 2.17 7.96 -3.52
N MET A 71 3.41 7.67 -3.16
CA MET A 71 4.36 6.94 -4.00
C MET A 71 5.08 5.92 -3.14
N LEU A 72 5.17 4.68 -3.64
CA LEU A 72 6.08 3.67 -3.10
C LEU A 72 7.49 3.98 -3.62
N THR A 73 8.44 4.12 -2.71
CA THR A 73 9.84 4.36 -3.05
C THR A 73 10.53 3.07 -3.49
N ASP A 74 11.67 3.17 -4.16
CA ASP A 74 12.45 1.98 -4.55
C ASP A 74 12.94 1.18 -3.34
N ASP A 75 13.30 1.89 -2.25
CA ASP A 75 13.62 1.27 -0.96
C ASP A 75 12.38 0.59 -0.34
N GLY A 76 11.22 1.25 -0.38
CA GLY A 76 9.96 0.67 0.07
C GLY A 76 9.53 -0.57 -0.72
N LEU A 77 9.76 -0.56 -2.04
CA LEU A 77 9.56 -1.72 -2.91
C LEU A 77 10.50 -2.86 -2.54
N SER A 78 11.80 -2.58 -2.35
CA SER A 78 12.79 -3.58 -1.98
C SER A 78 12.43 -4.26 -0.66
N ARG A 79 12.02 -3.48 0.35
CA ARG A 79 11.56 -4.04 1.64
C ARG A 79 10.28 -4.85 1.51
N ALA A 80 9.37 -4.43 0.64
CA ALA A 80 8.14 -5.18 0.39
C ALA A 80 8.44 -6.51 -0.33
N ILE A 81 9.42 -6.53 -1.23
CA ILE A 81 9.97 -7.76 -1.83
C ILE A 81 10.58 -8.65 -0.76
N ASP A 82 11.46 -8.12 0.09
CA ASP A 82 12.11 -8.90 1.15
C ASP A 82 11.10 -9.49 2.14
N MET A 83 10.06 -8.73 2.48
CA MET A 83 9.06 -9.14 3.47
C MET A 83 8.00 -10.10 2.91
N PHE A 84 7.54 -9.89 1.68
CA PHE A 84 6.42 -10.65 1.10
C PHE A 84 6.86 -11.67 0.04
N GLY A 85 8.11 -11.62 -0.41
CA GLY A 85 8.73 -12.50 -1.42
C GLY A 85 8.20 -12.32 -2.85
N ILE A 86 6.91 -11.99 -2.98
CA ILE A 86 6.16 -11.82 -4.22
C ILE A 86 5.15 -10.69 -4.08
N ARG A 87 4.77 -10.09 -5.21
CA ARG A 87 3.70 -9.10 -5.31
C ARG A 87 2.46 -9.60 -4.54
N PRO A 88 1.88 -8.80 -3.62
CA PRO A 88 0.71 -9.20 -2.84
C PRO A 88 -0.53 -9.23 -3.73
N VAL A 89 -0.70 -10.32 -4.47
CA VAL A 89 -1.82 -10.47 -5.40
C VAL A 89 -3.12 -10.32 -4.64
N LYS A 90 -4.01 -9.48 -5.15
CA LYS A 90 -5.41 -9.39 -4.72
C LYS A 90 -6.01 -10.78 -4.88
N ARG A 91 -6.09 -11.55 -3.79
CA ARG A 91 -6.69 -12.89 -3.82
C ARG A 91 -8.17 -12.64 -4.11
N ASP A 92 -8.59 -12.92 -5.34
CA ASP A 92 -9.97 -12.85 -5.76
C ASP A 92 -10.81 -13.68 -4.77
N SER A 93 -11.61 -12.99 -3.97
CA SER A 93 -12.74 -13.62 -3.30
C SER A 93 -13.77 -13.87 -4.39
N LEU A 94 -13.91 -15.15 -4.76
CA LEU A 94 -15.13 -15.73 -5.32
C LEU A 94 -16.36 -15.30 -4.50
#